data_AF-A0A947BRF7-F1
#
_entry.id   AF-A0A947BRF7-F1
#
_cell.length_a   1.000
_cell.length_b   1.000
_cell.length_c   1.000
_cell.angle_alpha   90.00
_cell.angle_beta   90.00
_cell.angle_gamma   90.00
#
_symmetry.space_group_name_H-M   'P 1'
#
loop_
_entity.id
_entity.type
_entity.pdbx_description
1 polymer ?
#
loop_
_entity_poly.entity_id
_entity_poly.type
_entity_poly.pdbx_seq_one_letter_code
_entity_poly.pdbx_strand_id
1 'polypeptide(L)'
;MSSASGEFPFSMIWLSLILLLVVESVSASTTAFDYINDLRQQAGMQPFVHSTHLQESAQHHADYLAINRDWGHAQLPGRQGFSGAVPMERM
;
A
#
# COMPACT_ATOMS: atom_id res chain seq x y z
N MET A 1 -34.49 -55.92 -4.27
CA MET A 1 -34.61 -54.57 -3.67
C MET A 1 -33.28 -54.23 -3.02
N SER A 2 -32.49 -53.36 -3.64
CA SER A 2 -31.23 -52.86 -3.06
C SER A 2 -31.42 -51.36 -2.81
N SER A 3 -31.50 -50.98 -1.54
CA SER A 3 -31.62 -49.60 -1.10
C SER A 3 -30.22 -49.04 -0.88
N ALA A 4 -29.75 -48.17 -1.78
CA ALA A 4 -28.56 -47.37 -1.54
C ALA A 4 -28.96 -46.13 -0.73
N SER A 5 -28.76 -46.18 0.60
CA SER A 5 -28.88 -45.01 1.46
C SER A 5 -27.65 -44.12 1.27
N GLY A 6 -27.81 -43.05 0.48
CA GLY A 6 -26.80 -42.01 0.32
C GLY A 6 -26.73 -41.13 1.57
N GLU A 7 -25.97 -41.55 2.57
CA GLU A 7 -25.60 -40.69 3.70
C GLU A 7 -24.33 -39.93 3.33
N PHE A 8 -24.46 -38.62 3.08
CA PHE A 8 -23.29 -37.75 2.98
C PHE A 8 -22.62 -37.70 4.36
N PRO A 9 -21.32 -38.04 4.48
CA PRO A 9 -20.70 -38.14 5.79
C PRO A 9 -20.62 -36.74 6.42
N PHE A 10 -21.01 -36.62 7.69
CA PHE A 10 -20.95 -35.38 8.49
C PHE A 10 -19.60 -34.65 8.38
N SER A 11 -18.51 -35.38 8.07
CA SER A 11 -17.19 -34.81 7.80
C SER A 11 -17.12 -33.85 6.61
N MET A 12 -17.98 -33.99 5.60
CA MET A 12 -18.03 -33.06 4.45
C MET A 12 -18.68 -31.72 4.80
N ILE A 13 -19.65 -31.69 5.72
CA ILE A 13 -20.31 -30.46 6.16
C ILE A 13 -19.32 -29.58 6.95
N TRP A 14 -18.49 -30.20 7.80
CA TRP A 14 -17.44 -29.51 8.54
C TRP A 14 -16.30 -29.02 7.64
N LEU A 15 -15.92 -29.79 6.61
CA LEU A 15 -14.94 -29.34 5.61
C LEU A 15 -15.47 -28.16 4.78
N SER A 16 -16.75 -28.19 4.38
CA SER A 16 -17.40 -27.10 3.66
C SER A 16 -17.58 -25.85 4.52
N LEU A 17 -17.81 -25.97 5.83
CA LEU A 17 -17.88 -24.82 6.75
C LEU A 17 -16.52 -24.14 6.92
N ILE A 18 -15.43 -24.92 6.99
CA ILE A 18 -14.06 -24.40 7.09
C ILE A 18 -13.66 -23.67 5.80
N LEU A 19 -14.05 -24.20 4.62
CA LEU A 19 -13.80 -23.54 3.34
C LEU A 19 -14.59 -22.22 3.19
N LEU A 20 -15.77 -22.11 3.82
CA LEU A 20 -16.59 -20.89 3.84
C LEU A 20 -16.02 -19.80 4.78
N LEU A 21 -15.21 -20.18 5.79
CA LEU A 21 -14.65 -19.27 6.80
C LEU A 21 -13.33 -18.58 6.36
N VAL A 22 -12.70 -19.06 5.28
CA VAL A 22 -11.35 -18.59 4.82
C VAL A 22 -11.45 -17.46 3.78
N VAL A 23 -12.64 -16.97 3.46
CA VAL A 23 -12.79 -15.76 2.64
C VAL A 23 -12.55 -14.53 3.54
N GLU A 24 -11.33 -14.39 4.04
CA GLU A 24 -10.87 -13.12 4.56
C GLU A 24 -10.85 -12.11 3.41
N SER A 25 -11.43 -10.94 3.66
CA SER A 25 -11.40 -9.85 2.70
C SER A 25 -9.96 -9.35 2.59
N VAL A 26 -9.23 -9.76 1.55
CA VAL A 26 -8.02 -9.06 1.11
C VAL A 26 -8.48 -7.66 0.70
N SER A 27 -8.47 -6.73 1.65
CA SER A 27 -8.61 -5.32 1.36
C SER A 27 -7.33 -4.94 0.63
N ALA A 28 -7.39 -4.80 -0.70
CA ALA A 28 -6.31 -4.21 -1.46
C ALA A 28 -6.09 -2.80 -0.90
N SER A 29 -4.98 -2.58 -0.19
CA SER A 29 -4.61 -1.25 0.27
C SER A 29 -4.14 -0.46 -0.95
N THR A 30 -5.02 0.35 -1.54
CA THR A 30 -4.62 1.31 -2.58
C THR A 30 -3.59 2.27 -1.99
N THR A 31 -2.39 2.29 -2.55
CA THR A 31 -1.37 3.24 -2.11
C THR A 31 -1.72 4.65 -2.61
N ALA A 32 -1.16 5.70 -2.00
CA ALA A 32 -1.32 7.05 -2.50
C ALA A 32 -0.84 7.20 -3.96
N PHE A 33 0.17 6.41 -4.37
CA PHE A 33 0.69 6.37 -5.74
C PHE A 33 -0.31 5.75 -6.72
N ASP A 34 -0.97 4.65 -6.33
CA ASP A 34 -2.00 4.02 -7.15
C ASP A 34 -3.20 4.96 -7.30
N TYR A 35 -3.64 5.55 -6.19
CA TYR A 35 -4.77 6.49 -6.18
C TYR A 35 -4.55 7.70 -7.11
N ILE A 36 -3.37 8.32 -7.07
CA ILE A 36 -3.11 9.45 -7.97
C ILE A 36 -3.05 9.01 -9.43
N ASN A 37 -2.57 7.80 -9.72
CA ASN A 37 -2.56 7.27 -11.08
C ASN A 37 -3.96 6.95 -11.60
N ASP A 38 -4.87 6.49 -10.75
CA ASP A 38 -6.28 6.31 -11.11
C ASP A 38 -6.93 7.66 -11.47
N LEU A 39 -6.68 8.71 -10.68
CA LEU A 39 -7.18 10.06 -10.98
C LEU A 39 -6.61 10.59 -12.31
N ARG A 40 -5.33 10.36 -12.57
CA ARG A 40 -4.69 10.77 -13.83
C ARG A 40 -5.31 10.09 -15.04
N GLN A 41 -5.56 8.79 -14.95
CA GLN A 41 -6.20 8.04 -16.03
C GLN A 41 -7.63 8.53 -16.29
N GLN A 42 -8.41 8.77 -15.23
CA GLN A 42 -9.75 9.37 -15.35
C GLN A 42 -9.72 10.74 -16.03
N ALA A 43 -8.65 11.51 -15.83
CA ALA A 43 -8.43 12.80 -16.48
C ALA A 43 -7.82 12.69 -17.90
N GLY A 44 -7.63 11.49 -18.45
CA GLY A 44 -7.01 11.28 -19.76
C GLY A 44 -5.50 11.55 -19.79
N MET A 45 -4.85 11.59 -18.62
CA MET A 45 -3.41 11.79 -18.48
C MET A 45 -2.67 10.45 -18.42
N GLN A 46 -1.42 10.45 -18.87
CA GLN A 46 -0.54 9.30 -18.72
C GLN A 46 -0.23 9.05 -17.22
N PRO A 47 -0.22 7.79 -16.75
CA PRO A 47 0.15 7.48 -15.38
C PRO A 47 1.61 7.86 -15.10
N PHE A 48 1.93 8.13 -13.84
CA PHE A 48 3.30 8.26 -13.39
C PHE A 48 3.98 6.90 -13.33
N VAL A 49 5.32 6.91 -13.47
CA VAL A 49 6.18 5.74 -13.32
C VAL A 49 6.94 5.85 -12.01
N HIS A 50 7.15 4.72 -11.33
CA HIS A 50 7.95 4.68 -10.12
C HIS A 50 9.38 5.15 -10.37
N SER A 51 9.92 5.90 -9.41
CA SER A 51 11.32 6.29 -9.37
C SER A 51 11.84 6.10 -7.94
N THR A 52 12.82 5.21 -7.79
CA THR A 52 13.46 4.93 -6.49
C THR A 52 14.08 6.20 -5.91
N HIS A 53 14.72 7.01 -6.74
CA HIS A 53 15.33 8.27 -6.30
C HIS A 53 14.30 9.26 -5.74
N LEU A 54 13.12 9.39 -6.38
CA LEU A 54 12.05 10.24 -5.86
C LEU A 54 11.44 9.70 -4.57
N GLN A 55 11.36 8.36 -4.44
CA GLN A 55 10.86 7.71 -3.24
C GLN A 55 11.81 7.94 -2.05
N GLU A 56 13.11 7.76 -2.25
CA GLU A 56 14.15 8.02 -1.24
C GLU A 56 14.15 9.49 -0.82
N SER A 57 14.15 10.42 -1.78
CA SER A 57 14.07 11.86 -1.52
C SER A 57 12.82 12.25 -0.71
N ALA A 58 11.66 11.68 -1.05
CA ALA A 58 10.41 11.93 -0.33
C ALA A 58 10.46 11.37 1.10
N GLN A 59 11.00 10.16 1.29
CA GLN A 59 11.14 9.55 2.61
C GLN A 59 12.10 10.36 3.49
N HIS A 60 13.27 10.74 2.98
CA HIS A 60 14.26 11.53 3.72
C HIS A 60 13.67 12.88 4.15
N HIS A 61 12.84 13.49 3.30
CA HIS A 61 12.14 14.71 3.66
C HIS A 61 11.08 14.50 4.75
N ALA A 62 10.29 13.43 4.67
CA ALA A 62 9.30 13.10 5.68
C ALA A 62 9.97 12.85 7.06
N ASP A 63 11.09 12.13 7.07
CA ASP A 63 11.87 11.85 8.27
C ASP A 63 12.43 13.14 8.88
N TYR A 64 13.00 14.03 8.05
CA TYR A 64 13.45 15.35 8.48
C TYR A 64 12.33 16.15 9.16
N LEU A 65 11.16 16.23 8.53
CA LEU A 65 10.01 16.98 9.06
C LEU A 65 9.53 16.38 10.39
N ALA A 66 9.46 15.05 10.48
CA ALA A 66 9.05 14.34 11.69
C ALA A 66 10.01 14.60 12.86
N ILE A 67 11.32 14.49 12.61
CA ILE A 67 12.37 14.72 13.63
C ILE A 67 12.35 16.16 14.14
N ASN A 68 12.21 17.12 13.23
CA ASN A 68 12.27 18.55 13.56
C ASN A 68 10.91 19.13 13.98
N ARG A 69 9.84 18.33 13.94
CA ARG A 69 8.44 18.77 14.15
C ARG A 69 8.08 19.98 13.30
N ASP A 70 8.58 19.97 12.07
CA ASP A 70 8.46 21.07 11.12
C ASP A 70 7.49 20.71 10.01
N TRP A 71 7.05 21.72 9.26
CA TRP A 71 6.22 21.54 8.07
C TRP A 71 6.64 22.58 7.03
N GLY A 72 6.92 22.12 5.81
CA GLY A 72 7.36 23.00 4.74
C GLY A 72 8.23 22.29 3.72
N HIS A 73 8.49 22.97 2.62
CA HIS A 73 9.22 22.38 1.50
C HIS A 73 10.73 22.37 1.68
N ALA A 74 11.30 23.29 2.46
CA ALA A 74 12.76 23.43 2.59
C ALA A 74 13.29 22.65 3.79
N GLN A 75 14.52 22.16 3.66
CA GLN A 75 15.30 21.73 4.82
C GLN A 75 16.35 22.80 5.13
N LEU A 76 16.62 23.02 6.42
CA LEU A 76 17.64 23.95 6.89
C LEU A 76 18.95 23.21 7.19
N PRO A 77 20.09 23.61 6.56
CA PRO A 77 21.40 23.05 6.86
C PRO A 77 21.74 23.11 8.35
N GLY A 78 22.36 22.05 8.86
CA GLY A 78 22.76 21.94 10.27
C GLY A 78 21.65 21.45 11.21
N ARG A 79 20.42 21.24 10.73
CA ARG A 79 19.38 20.53 11.49
C ARG A 79 19.52 19.02 11.36
N GLN A 80 19.07 18.29 12.38
CA GLN A 80 19.14 16.83 12.40
C GLN A 80 18.35 16.23 11.23
N GLY A 81 18.93 15.23 10.56
CA GLY A 81 18.32 14.57 9.41
C GLY A 81 18.36 15.37 8.11
N PHE A 82 19.12 16.47 8.04
CA PHE A 82 19.29 17.23 6.80
C PHE A 82 19.94 16.36 5.71
N SER A 83 19.26 16.24 4.57
CA SER A 83 19.70 15.51 3.38
C SER A 83 19.78 16.37 2.12
N GLY A 84 19.24 17.58 2.14
CA GLY A 84 19.32 18.53 1.02
C GLY A 84 18.28 19.65 1.13
N ALA A 85 18.65 20.87 0.75
CA ALA A 85 17.81 22.04 0.94
C ALA A 85 16.54 21.96 0.06
N VAL A 86 16.70 21.48 -1.18
CA VAL A 86 15.61 21.30 -2.16
C VAL A 86 15.41 19.81 -2.52
N PRO A 87 14.25 19.40 -3.08
CA PRO A 87 13.96 18.00 -3.35
C PRO A 87 15.02 17.25 -4.19
N MET A 88 15.63 17.93 -5.16
CA MET A 88 16.64 17.32 -6.06
C MET A 88 17.99 17.06 -5.38
N GLU A 89 18.26 17.70 -4.25
CA GLU A 89 19.51 17.52 -3.50
C GLU A 89 19.42 16.38 -2.49
N ARG A 90 18.21 15.91 -2.19
CA ARG A 90 17.96 14.91 -1.14
C ARG A 90 18.24 13.53 -1.71
N MET A 91 19.35 12.96 -1.24
CA MET A 91 19.73 11.56 -1.40
C MET A 91 19.72 10.85 -0.07
#